data_AF-A0A1F3IR64-F1
#
_entry.id   AF-A0A1F3IR64-F1
#
_cell.length_a   1.000
_cell.length_b   1.000
_cell.length_c   1.000
_cell.angle_alpha   90.00
_cell.angle_beta   90.00
_cell.angle_gamma   90.00
#
_symmetry.space_group_name_H-M   'P 1'
#
loop_
_entity.id
_entity.type
_entity.pdbx_description
1 polymer ?
#
loop_
_entity_poly.entity_id
_entity_poly.type
_entity_poly.pdbx_seq_one_letter_code
_entity_poly.pdbx_strand_id
1 'polypeptide(L)'
;MKTIDAKGQLCPIPLIMTKKALGELKENETLEVLMDNETSVKNVTRYLEEMGMKPSTGKKDSIYHVFVNKTSEVSENVNVEDFCTINNERLSDYIVSFQKNKLGEGSEELGTILAKAFINTLPEVEAKPKKLIFLNSGIYLVLKDSPVIDTLKKLEQMGIEILVCGTCLDYYKKKEELGVGIVSNMYVILESLSKTSKVIYL
;
A
#
# COMPACT_ATOMS: atom_id res chain seq x y z
N MET A 1 28.93 19.11 -8.97
CA MET A 1 27.77 18.22 -9.27
C MET A 1 28.10 16.84 -8.74
N LYS A 2 27.18 16.22 -8.02
CA LYS A 2 27.30 14.85 -7.51
C LYS A 2 26.16 14.01 -8.06
N THR A 3 26.47 12.79 -8.48
CA THR A 3 25.47 11.85 -8.98
C THR A 3 25.40 10.64 -8.07
N ILE A 4 24.19 10.22 -7.70
CA ILE A 4 23.94 8.96 -7.00
C ILE A 4 23.12 8.01 -7.86
N ASP A 5 23.47 6.73 -7.79
CA ASP A 5 22.81 5.66 -8.54
C ASP A 5 21.93 4.82 -7.62
N ALA A 6 20.61 5.05 -7.68
CA ALA A 6 19.62 4.32 -6.90
C ALA A 6 18.77 3.38 -7.77
N LYS A 7 19.28 2.97 -8.94
CA LYS A 7 18.62 1.96 -9.79
C LYS A 7 18.50 0.62 -9.08
N GLY A 8 17.41 -0.10 -9.33
CA GLY A 8 17.07 -1.37 -8.70
C GLY A 8 16.70 -1.26 -7.22
N GLN A 9 16.70 -0.05 -6.65
CA GLN A 9 16.39 0.18 -5.25
C GLN A 9 14.94 0.63 -5.09
N LEU A 10 14.27 0.06 -4.09
CA LEU A 10 12.93 0.47 -3.67
C LEU A 10 13.03 1.38 -2.44
N CYS A 11 12.02 2.23 -2.24
CA CYS A 11 11.89 3.01 -1.00
C CYS A 11 11.99 2.09 0.24
N PRO A 12 12.71 2.51 1.31
CA PRO A 12 13.23 3.87 1.55
C PRO A 12 14.63 4.15 0.98
N ILE A 13 15.27 3.20 0.29
CA ILE A 13 16.70 3.30 -0.06
C ILE A 13 17.03 4.54 -0.91
N PRO A 14 16.32 4.88 -2.01
CA PRO A 14 16.58 6.10 -2.77
C PRO A 14 16.49 7.39 -1.93
N LEU A 15 15.61 7.44 -0.94
CA LEU A 15 15.45 8.60 -0.06
C LEU A 15 16.62 8.72 0.92
N ILE A 16 17.04 7.60 1.51
CA ILE A 16 18.22 7.53 2.40
C ILE A 16 19.48 7.98 1.65
N MET A 17 19.68 7.46 0.43
CA MET A 17 20.80 7.84 -0.42
C MET A 17 20.77 9.33 -0.77
N THR A 18 19.59 9.86 -1.08
CA THR A 18 19.38 11.29 -1.38
C THR A 18 19.71 12.17 -0.16
N LYS A 19 19.15 11.87 1.02
CA LYS A 19 19.42 12.61 2.26
C LYS A 19 20.91 12.62 2.61
N LYS A 20 21.56 11.45 2.53
CA LYS A 20 23.01 11.33 2.76
C LYS A 20 23.81 12.18 1.77
N ALA A 21 23.48 12.10 0.48
CA ALA A 21 24.17 12.86 -0.55
C ALA A 21 24.04 14.37 -0.35
N LEU A 22 22.87 14.87 0.03
CA LEU A 22 22.64 16.29 0.37
C LEU A 22 23.43 16.74 1.59
N GLY A 23 23.59 15.88 2.61
CA GLY A 23 24.41 16.16 3.79
C GLY A 23 25.89 16.39 3.43
N GLU A 24 26.38 15.71 2.40
CA GLU A 24 27.78 15.77 1.95
C GLU A 24 28.06 16.91 0.94
N LEU A 25 27.02 17.58 0.41
CA LEU A 25 27.16 18.67 -0.58
C LEU A 25 27.36 20.04 0.09
N LYS A 26 28.06 20.94 -0.60
CA LYS A 26 28.12 22.37 -0.25
C LYS A 26 26.91 23.12 -0.81
N GLU A 27 26.65 24.31 -0.26
CA GLU A 27 25.57 25.17 -0.76
C GLU A 27 25.77 25.51 -2.25
N ASN A 28 24.67 25.53 -2.99
CA ASN A 28 24.59 25.68 -4.45
C ASN A 28 25.22 24.56 -5.29
N GLU A 29 25.70 23.47 -4.69
CA GLU A 29 26.07 22.29 -5.47
C GLU A 29 24.84 21.49 -5.92
N THR A 30 24.90 20.99 -7.15
CA THR A 30 23.85 20.17 -7.75
C THR A 30 24.00 18.70 -7.40
N LEU A 31 22.90 18.07 -6.97
CA LEU A 31 22.72 16.63 -6.86
C LEU A 31 21.92 16.12 -8.07
N GLU A 32 22.34 14.99 -8.62
CA GLU A 32 21.59 14.17 -9.58
C GLU A 32 21.31 12.80 -8.96
N VAL A 33 20.06 12.33 -9.05
CA VAL A 33 19.62 11.02 -8.56
C VAL A 33 19.12 10.20 -9.74
N LEU A 34 19.75 9.04 -9.99
CA LEU A 34 19.37 8.11 -11.05
C LEU A 34 18.47 7.01 -10.49
N MET A 35 17.31 6.79 -11.10
CA MET A 35 16.34 5.78 -10.68
C MET A 35 15.64 5.14 -11.87
N ASP A 36 15.05 3.97 -11.68
CA ASP A 36 14.40 3.17 -12.73
C ASP A 36 12.90 2.95 -12.50
N ASN A 37 12.31 3.58 -11.47
CA ASN A 37 10.90 3.46 -11.14
C ASN A 37 10.26 4.81 -10.76
N GLU A 38 9.04 5.05 -11.24
CA GLU A 38 8.31 6.32 -11.07
C GLU A 38 7.96 6.63 -9.62
N THR A 39 7.73 5.58 -8.83
CA THR A 39 7.42 5.70 -7.40
C THR A 39 8.55 6.37 -6.64
N SER A 40 9.79 5.92 -6.87
CA SER A 40 10.96 6.53 -6.26
C SER A 40 11.15 7.97 -6.75
N VAL A 41 10.82 8.28 -8.01
CA VAL A 41 10.84 9.66 -8.55
C VAL A 41 9.89 10.55 -7.78
N LYS A 42 8.62 10.14 -7.63
CA LYS A 42 7.61 10.91 -6.88
C LYS A 42 8.01 11.09 -5.41
N ASN A 43 8.48 10.03 -4.75
CA ASN A 43 8.89 10.08 -3.36
C ASN A 43 10.08 11.01 -3.13
N VAL A 44 11.14 10.88 -3.94
CA VAL A 44 12.33 11.73 -3.86
C VAL A 44 11.99 13.18 -4.20
N THR A 45 11.18 13.42 -5.24
CA THR A 45 10.74 14.77 -5.63
C THR A 45 10.00 15.45 -4.49
N ARG A 46 8.99 14.77 -3.92
CA ARG A 46 8.22 15.28 -2.78
C ARG A 46 9.09 15.57 -1.56
N TYR A 47 10.01 14.67 -1.23
CA TYR A 47 10.97 14.88 -0.15
C TYR A 47 11.80 16.16 -0.37
N LEU A 48 12.32 16.37 -1.59
CA LEU A 48 13.13 17.54 -1.93
C LEU A 48 12.31 18.84 -1.86
N GLU A 49 11.07 18.83 -2.34
CA GLU A 49 10.15 19.98 -2.29
C GLU A 49 9.82 20.38 -0.84
N GLU A 50 9.57 19.40 0.03
CA GLU A 50 9.28 19.62 1.46
C GLU A 50 10.52 20.14 2.23
N MET A 51 11.72 19.84 1.74
CA MET A 51 12.96 20.48 2.22
C MET A 51 13.18 21.90 1.66
N GLY A 52 12.19 22.45 0.95
CA GLY A 52 12.22 23.80 0.39
C GLY A 52 13.08 23.94 -0.87
N MET A 53 13.49 22.84 -1.48
CA MET A 53 14.27 22.84 -2.72
C MET A 53 13.36 22.70 -3.94
N LYS A 54 13.89 23.05 -5.12
CA LYS A 54 13.16 22.96 -6.40
C LYS A 54 13.80 21.89 -7.28
N PRO A 55 13.40 20.61 -7.17
CA PRO A 55 13.90 19.57 -8.05
C PRO A 55 13.36 19.74 -9.48
N SER A 56 14.13 19.25 -10.44
CA SER A 56 13.73 19.10 -11.83
C SER A 56 13.90 17.65 -12.25
N THR A 57 12.98 17.15 -13.07
CA THR A 57 12.97 15.74 -13.49
C THR A 57 13.19 15.63 -14.99
N GLY A 58 13.91 14.59 -15.40
CA GLY A 58 14.10 14.21 -16.79
C GLY A 58 14.04 12.69 -16.92
N LYS A 59 13.71 12.20 -18.11
CA LYS A 59 13.75 10.77 -18.42
C LYS A 59 14.61 10.57 -19.67
N LYS A 60 15.57 9.66 -19.58
CA LYS A 60 16.38 9.21 -20.71
C LYS A 60 16.36 7.69 -20.73
N ASP A 61 15.89 7.11 -21.82
CA ASP A 61 15.62 5.68 -21.94
C ASP A 61 14.68 5.18 -20.82
N SER A 62 15.13 4.19 -20.03
CA SER A 62 14.41 3.66 -18.87
C SER A 62 14.86 4.26 -17.53
N ILE A 63 15.68 5.31 -17.56
CA ILE A 63 16.26 5.92 -16.37
C ILE A 63 15.66 7.31 -16.17
N TYR A 64 15.17 7.55 -14.97
CA TYR A 64 14.73 8.84 -14.47
C TYR A 64 15.90 9.55 -13.80
N HIS A 65 16.02 10.83 -14.08
CA HIS A 65 17.02 11.73 -13.53
C HIS A 65 16.29 12.80 -12.72
N VAL A 66 16.63 12.93 -11.43
CA VAL A 66 16.16 14.03 -10.58
C VAL A 66 17.35 14.94 -10.28
N PHE A 67 17.28 16.21 -10.68
CA PHE A 67 18.30 17.22 -10.40
C PHE A 67 17.81 18.22 -9.37
N VAL A 68 18.63 18.54 -8.38
CA VAL A 68 18.30 19.55 -7.37
C VAL A 68 19.56 20.29 -6.93
N ASN A 69 19.45 21.61 -6.75
CA ASN A 69 20.52 22.40 -6.14
C ASN A 69 20.31 22.45 -4.63
N LYS A 70 21.37 22.26 -3.85
CA LYS A 70 21.31 22.43 -2.39
C LYS A 70 21.16 23.92 -2.07
N THR A 71 19.96 24.32 -1.64
CA THR A 71 19.63 25.71 -1.28
C THR A 71 19.29 25.89 0.20
N SER A 72 19.30 24.81 0.98
CA SER A 72 18.96 24.79 2.40
C SER A 72 19.77 23.72 3.12
N GLU A 73 20.01 23.91 4.42
CA GLU A 73 20.49 22.82 5.27
C GLU A 73 19.37 21.80 5.46
N VAL A 74 19.72 20.53 5.26
CA VAL A 74 18.79 19.42 5.47
C VAL A 74 18.77 19.10 6.95
N SER A 75 17.64 19.31 7.62
CA SER A 75 17.51 19.01 9.04
C SER A 75 17.70 17.51 9.30
N GLU A 76 18.53 17.17 10.30
CA GLU A 76 18.76 15.77 10.68
C GLU A 76 17.49 15.07 11.18
N ASN A 77 16.54 15.84 11.74
CA ASN A 77 15.30 15.35 12.36
C ASN A 77 14.22 14.87 11.38
N VAL A 78 14.42 15.03 10.07
CA VAL A 78 13.43 14.60 9.07
C VAL A 78 13.55 13.09 8.84
N ASN A 79 12.50 12.33 9.18
CA ASN A 79 12.45 10.91 8.83
C ASN A 79 12.11 10.76 7.34
N VAL A 80 13.03 10.19 6.58
CA VAL A 80 12.84 9.96 5.13
C VAL A 80 11.77 8.91 4.85
N GLU A 81 11.46 8.04 5.81
CA GLU A 81 10.47 6.98 5.66
C GLU A 81 9.05 7.54 5.49
N ASP A 82 8.77 8.72 6.06
CA ASP A 82 7.48 9.42 5.92
C ASP A 82 7.17 9.80 4.46
N PHE A 83 8.21 9.88 3.63
CA PHE A 83 8.11 10.19 2.21
C PHE A 83 8.00 8.95 1.33
N CYS A 84 7.97 7.75 1.91
CA CYS A 84 7.69 6.52 1.18
C CYS A 84 6.18 6.42 0.93
N THR A 85 5.70 6.87 -0.23
CA THR A 85 4.46 6.28 -0.76
C THR A 85 4.85 4.99 -1.46
N ILE A 86 4.45 3.84 -0.91
CA ILE A 86 4.45 2.58 -1.65
C ILE A 86 3.37 2.76 -2.71
N ASN A 87 3.74 3.27 -3.87
CA ASN A 87 2.86 3.26 -5.03
C ASN A 87 2.77 1.80 -5.46
N ASN A 88 1.80 1.13 -4.89
CA ASN A 88 1.35 -0.16 -5.34
C ASN A 88 0.59 0.13 -6.64
N GLU A 89 1.29 0.36 -7.75
CA GLU A 89 0.71 0.80 -9.04
C GLU A 89 -0.35 -0.17 -9.61
N ARG A 90 -0.57 -1.31 -8.96
CA ARG A 90 -1.66 -2.27 -9.24
C ARG A 90 -2.85 -2.18 -8.29
N LEU A 91 -2.74 -1.45 -7.18
CA LEU A 91 -3.84 -1.25 -6.25
C LEU A 91 -4.57 0.04 -6.60
N SER A 92 -5.79 -0.12 -7.07
CA SER A 92 -6.74 0.98 -7.25
C SER A 92 -7.29 1.47 -5.92
N ASP A 93 -7.69 2.73 -5.87
CA ASP A 93 -8.32 3.34 -4.69
C ASP A 93 -9.78 2.88 -4.50
N TYR A 94 -9.96 1.57 -4.30
CA TYR A 94 -11.21 1.00 -3.81
C TYR A 94 -10.97 -0.06 -2.74
N ILE A 95 -11.99 -0.26 -1.92
CA ILE A 95 -12.04 -1.26 -0.86
C ILE A 95 -13.17 -2.25 -1.15
N VAL A 96 -12.96 -3.52 -0.81
CA VAL A 96 -14.05 -4.51 -0.76
C VAL A 96 -14.37 -4.81 0.70
N SER A 97 -15.64 -4.68 1.07
CA SER A 97 -16.15 -4.96 2.42
C SER A 97 -17.05 -6.18 2.38
N PHE A 98 -16.57 -7.29 2.93
CA PHE A 98 -17.32 -8.53 3.10
C PHE A 98 -18.09 -8.46 4.42
N GLN A 99 -19.37 -8.14 4.33
CA GLN A 99 -20.30 -8.16 5.47
C GLN A 99 -20.88 -9.56 5.69
N LYS A 100 -20.79 -10.42 4.67
CA LYS A 100 -21.29 -11.78 4.67
C LYS A 100 -20.25 -12.77 4.15
N ASN A 101 -20.35 -14.04 4.56
CA ASN A 101 -19.62 -15.17 3.98
C ASN A 101 -20.29 -15.75 2.72
N LYS A 102 -21.31 -15.07 2.20
CA LYS A 102 -22.04 -15.42 0.97
C LYS A 102 -22.31 -14.15 0.18
N LEU A 103 -22.40 -14.28 -1.15
CA LEU A 103 -22.69 -13.17 -2.05
C LEU A 103 -24.15 -13.25 -2.52
N GLY A 104 -24.91 -12.18 -2.26
CA GLY A 104 -26.33 -12.09 -2.56
C GLY A 104 -27.24 -12.75 -1.51
N GLU A 105 -28.56 -12.60 -1.70
CA GLU A 105 -29.60 -13.08 -0.76
C GLU A 105 -30.37 -14.31 -1.27
N GLY A 106 -29.92 -14.92 -2.37
CA GLY A 106 -30.56 -16.10 -2.95
C GLY A 106 -30.23 -17.39 -2.18
N SER A 107 -30.13 -18.51 -2.92
CA SER A 107 -29.68 -19.79 -2.36
C SER A 107 -28.34 -19.63 -1.64
N GLU A 108 -28.24 -20.16 -0.42
CA GLU A 108 -27.03 -20.05 0.39
C GLU A 108 -25.84 -20.77 -0.26
N GLU A 109 -26.09 -21.96 -0.83
CA GLU A 109 -25.08 -22.74 -1.54
C GLU A 109 -24.49 -21.92 -2.70
N LEU A 110 -25.36 -21.30 -3.50
CA LEU A 110 -24.93 -20.45 -4.60
C LEU A 110 -24.16 -19.23 -4.09
N GLY A 111 -24.66 -18.56 -3.05
CA GLY A 111 -24.00 -17.39 -2.48
C GLY A 111 -22.59 -17.71 -1.95
N THR A 112 -22.40 -18.89 -1.34
CA THR A 112 -21.09 -19.37 -0.91
C THR A 112 -20.18 -19.68 -2.10
N ILE A 113 -20.69 -20.30 -3.18
CA ILE A 113 -19.93 -20.53 -4.42
C ILE A 113 -19.45 -19.20 -5.01
N LEU A 114 -20.35 -18.21 -5.10
CA LEU A 114 -20.05 -16.89 -5.65
C LEU A 114 -19.03 -16.11 -4.81
N ALA A 115 -19.14 -16.15 -3.48
CA ALA A 115 -18.15 -15.52 -2.60
C ALA A 115 -16.74 -16.11 -2.80
N LYS A 116 -16.63 -17.44 -2.92
CA LYS A 116 -15.35 -18.11 -3.21
C LYS A 116 -14.80 -17.71 -4.59
N ALA A 117 -15.66 -17.73 -5.62
CA ALA A 117 -15.28 -17.35 -6.97
C ALA A 117 -14.78 -15.89 -7.02
N PHE A 118 -15.46 -14.97 -6.32
CA PHE A 118 -15.04 -13.58 -6.22
C PHE A 118 -13.63 -13.46 -5.65
N ILE A 119 -13.36 -14.03 -4.47
CA ILE A 119 -12.06 -13.93 -3.81
C ILE A 119 -10.96 -14.56 -4.66
N ASN A 120 -11.21 -15.73 -5.25
CA ASN A 120 -10.25 -16.43 -6.12
C ASN A 120 -9.95 -15.70 -7.43
N THR A 121 -10.81 -14.76 -7.85
CA THR A 121 -10.59 -13.95 -9.05
C THR A 121 -9.78 -12.67 -8.77
N LEU A 122 -9.75 -12.19 -7.52
CA LEU A 122 -9.04 -10.97 -7.14
C LEU A 122 -7.53 -10.93 -7.50
N PRO A 123 -6.76 -12.03 -7.44
CA PRO A 123 -5.37 -12.00 -7.87
C PRO A 123 -5.20 -11.68 -9.37
N GLU A 124 -6.19 -12.05 -10.18
CA GLU A 124 -6.15 -11.99 -11.64
C GLU A 124 -6.64 -10.65 -12.21
N VAL A 125 -7.41 -9.87 -11.43
CA VAL A 125 -7.87 -8.55 -11.89
C VAL A 125 -6.72 -7.56 -11.96
N GLU A 126 -6.65 -6.73 -12.99
CA GLU A 126 -5.58 -5.74 -13.15
C GLU A 126 -5.61 -4.70 -12.02
N ALA A 127 -6.78 -4.10 -11.78
CA ALA A 127 -7.03 -3.13 -10.73
C ALA A 127 -7.49 -3.83 -9.43
N LYS A 128 -6.56 -4.02 -8.51
CA LYS A 128 -6.79 -4.71 -7.22
C LYS A 128 -7.25 -3.73 -6.15
N PRO A 129 -8.03 -4.18 -5.14
CA PRO A 129 -8.40 -3.32 -4.03
C PRO A 129 -7.19 -2.97 -3.18
N LYS A 130 -7.16 -1.76 -2.60
CA LYS A 130 -6.12 -1.42 -1.61
C LYS A 130 -6.31 -2.15 -0.28
N LYS A 131 -7.54 -2.55 0.03
CA LYS A 131 -7.92 -3.19 1.30
C LYS A 131 -9.13 -4.11 1.15
N LEU A 132 -9.13 -5.20 1.90
CA LEU A 132 -10.31 -6.04 2.16
C LEU A 132 -10.71 -5.87 3.62
N ILE A 133 -12.01 -5.71 3.88
CA ILE A 133 -12.56 -5.59 5.23
C ILE A 133 -13.57 -6.70 5.46
N PHE A 134 -13.42 -7.46 6.56
CA PHE A 134 -14.31 -8.55 6.92
C PHE A 134 -15.08 -8.22 8.19
N LEU A 135 -16.41 -8.17 8.07
CA LEU A 135 -17.37 -7.78 9.10
C LEU A 135 -18.42 -8.87 9.26
N ASN A 136 -19.06 -8.93 10.44
CA ASN A 136 -20.18 -9.83 10.72
C ASN A 136 -19.86 -11.28 10.28
N SER A 137 -20.71 -11.97 9.50
CA SER A 137 -20.40 -13.34 9.06
C SER A 137 -19.29 -13.41 8.01
N GLY A 138 -18.89 -12.29 7.40
CA GLY A 138 -17.72 -12.23 6.53
C GLY A 138 -16.43 -12.73 7.20
N ILE A 139 -16.32 -12.65 8.54
CA ILE A 139 -15.15 -13.14 9.27
C ILE A 139 -14.90 -14.65 9.08
N TYR A 140 -15.91 -15.45 8.71
CA TYR A 140 -15.72 -16.87 8.40
C TYR A 140 -14.82 -17.11 7.17
N LEU A 141 -14.69 -16.13 6.27
CA LEU A 141 -13.85 -16.25 5.08
C LEU A 141 -12.34 -16.16 5.39
N VAL A 142 -11.96 -15.58 6.53
CA VAL A 142 -10.56 -15.37 6.94
C VAL A 142 -10.08 -16.34 8.03
N LEU A 143 -10.89 -17.35 8.38
CA LEU A 143 -10.52 -18.37 9.35
C LEU A 143 -9.60 -19.44 8.73
N LYS A 144 -8.87 -20.16 9.58
CA LYS A 144 -7.90 -21.20 9.18
C LYS A 144 -8.48 -22.31 8.30
N ASP A 145 -9.76 -22.63 8.48
CA ASP A 145 -10.49 -23.67 7.75
C ASP A 145 -11.22 -23.15 6.50
N SER A 146 -11.12 -21.85 6.21
CA SER A 146 -11.76 -21.25 5.05
C SER A 146 -11.19 -21.81 3.75
N PRO A 147 -12.04 -22.21 2.78
CA PRO A 147 -11.61 -22.74 1.49
C PRO A 147 -10.93 -21.71 0.58
N VAL A 148 -10.87 -20.43 0.99
CA VAL A 148 -10.17 -19.34 0.27
C VAL A 148 -8.98 -18.78 1.05
N ILE A 149 -8.58 -19.45 2.14
CA ILE A 149 -7.55 -18.92 3.05
C ILE A 149 -6.21 -18.69 2.35
N ASP A 150 -5.80 -19.61 1.47
CA ASP A 150 -4.53 -19.51 0.74
C ASP A 150 -4.54 -18.36 -0.26
N THR A 151 -5.68 -18.12 -0.93
CA THR A 151 -5.86 -16.96 -1.81
C THR A 151 -5.77 -15.66 -1.02
N LEU A 152 -6.39 -15.57 0.15
CA LEU A 152 -6.34 -14.37 0.99
C LEU A 152 -4.91 -14.09 1.50
N LYS A 153 -4.16 -15.13 1.88
CA LYS A 153 -2.73 -15.00 2.20
C LYS A 153 -1.91 -14.51 1.01
N LYS A 154 -2.18 -15.02 -0.20
CA LYS A 154 -1.56 -14.52 -1.44
C LYS A 154 -1.87 -13.05 -1.67
N LEU A 155 -3.12 -12.61 -1.46
CA LEU A 155 -3.52 -11.20 -1.59
C LEU A 155 -2.80 -10.31 -0.57
N GLU A 156 -2.65 -10.76 0.67
CA GLU A 156 -1.88 -10.06 1.71
C GLU A 156 -0.40 -9.91 1.31
N GLN A 157 0.22 -10.97 0.78
CA GLN A 157 1.59 -10.93 0.24
C GLN A 157 1.74 -10.00 -0.96
N MET A 158 0.66 -9.76 -1.72
CA MET A 158 0.62 -8.77 -2.80
C MET A 158 0.43 -7.32 -2.29
N GLY A 159 0.44 -7.12 -0.98
CA GLY A 159 0.35 -5.81 -0.34
C GLY A 159 -1.09 -5.30 -0.17
N ILE A 160 -2.10 -6.16 -0.32
CA ILE A 160 -3.49 -5.81 -0.02
C ILE A 160 -3.69 -5.94 1.48
N GLU A 161 -4.05 -4.84 2.15
CA GLU A 161 -4.30 -4.86 3.58
C GLU A 161 -5.61 -5.60 3.88
N ILE A 162 -5.61 -6.50 4.88
CA ILE A 162 -6.81 -7.24 5.29
C ILE A 162 -7.17 -6.84 6.71
N LEU A 163 -8.32 -6.21 6.90
CA LEU A 163 -8.86 -5.86 8.22
C LEU A 163 -9.99 -6.79 8.62
N VAL A 164 -9.97 -7.25 9.87
CA VAL A 164 -10.96 -8.17 10.43
C VAL A 164 -11.58 -7.56 11.67
N CYS A 165 -12.91 -7.48 11.71
CA CYS A 165 -13.67 -6.95 12.84
C CYS A 165 -13.40 -7.74 14.13
N GLY A 166 -12.68 -7.14 15.09
CA GLY A 166 -12.38 -7.77 16.39
C GLY A 166 -13.62 -8.12 17.20
N THR A 167 -14.61 -7.21 17.27
CA THR A 167 -15.90 -7.46 17.94
C THR A 167 -16.65 -8.65 17.34
N CYS A 168 -16.53 -8.85 16.02
CA CYS A 168 -17.18 -9.95 15.32
C CYS A 168 -16.48 -11.28 15.63
N LEU A 169 -15.14 -11.30 15.64
CA LEU A 169 -14.36 -12.47 16.09
C LEU A 169 -14.69 -12.84 17.54
N ASP A 170 -14.84 -11.85 18.42
CA ASP A 170 -15.27 -12.05 19.81
C ASP A 170 -16.66 -12.66 19.89
N TYR A 171 -17.63 -12.06 19.21
CA TYR A 171 -19.02 -12.48 19.22
C TYR A 171 -19.19 -13.93 18.74
N TYR A 172 -18.52 -14.29 17.64
CA TYR A 172 -18.54 -15.66 17.11
C TYR A 172 -17.57 -16.62 17.80
N LYS A 173 -16.77 -16.15 18.76
CA LYS A 173 -15.75 -16.93 19.48
C LYS A 173 -14.70 -17.55 18.54
N LYS A 174 -14.26 -16.78 17.54
CA LYS A 174 -13.35 -17.22 16.47
C LYS A 174 -11.96 -16.57 16.50
N LYS A 175 -11.60 -15.83 17.55
CA LYS A 175 -10.28 -15.16 17.67
C LYS A 175 -9.09 -16.08 17.42
N GLU A 176 -9.06 -17.24 18.07
CA GLU A 176 -7.96 -18.22 17.96
C GLU A 176 -7.93 -18.94 16.60
N GLU A 177 -9.00 -18.84 15.82
CA GLU A 177 -9.17 -19.48 14.52
C GLU A 177 -8.83 -18.54 13.35
N LEU A 178 -8.46 -17.29 13.63
CA LEU A 178 -8.05 -16.34 12.60
C LEU A 178 -6.84 -16.89 11.81
N GLY A 179 -6.97 -16.94 10.48
CA GLY A 179 -5.95 -17.49 9.59
C GLY A 179 -5.14 -16.45 8.82
N VAL A 180 -5.69 -15.26 8.58
CA VAL A 180 -5.05 -14.16 7.81
C VAL A 180 -5.67 -12.80 8.18
N GLY A 181 -4.89 -11.73 8.07
CA GLY A 181 -5.34 -10.35 8.30
C GLY A 181 -5.15 -9.83 9.73
N ILE A 182 -5.40 -8.54 9.89
CA ILE A 182 -5.15 -7.78 11.13
C ILE A 182 -6.47 -7.56 11.85
N VAL A 183 -6.53 -7.91 13.14
CA VAL A 183 -7.68 -7.61 13.99
C VAL A 183 -7.80 -6.10 14.15
N SER A 184 -8.98 -5.58 13.83
CA SER A 184 -9.28 -4.15 13.78
C SER A 184 -10.49 -3.78 14.63
N ASN A 185 -10.77 -2.48 14.72
CA ASN A 185 -11.90 -1.91 15.44
C ASN A 185 -12.71 -0.99 14.53
N MET A 186 -13.87 -0.55 15.00
CA MET A 186 -14.79 0.26 14.18
C MET A 186 -14.19 1.61 13.77
N TYR A 187 -13.31 2.21 14.58
CA TYR A 187 -12.67 3.48 14.25
C TYR A 187 -11.79 3.36 13.00
N VAL A 188 -10.88 2.38 12.99
CA VAL A 188 -9.96 2.12 11.85
C VAL A 188 -10.74 1.68 10.60
N ILE A 189 -11.79 0.88 10.79
CA ILE A 189 -12.67 0.43 9.70
C ILE A 189 -13.41 1.62 9.08
N LEU A 190 -14.04 2.48 9.89
CA LEU A 190 -14.76 3.65 9.42
C LEU A 190 -13.82 4.64 8.73
N GLU A 191 -12.63 4.85 9.27
CA GLU A 191 -11.60 5.69 8.66
C GLU A 191 -11.20 5.15 7.28
N SER A 192 -10.96 3.84 7.17
CA SER A 192 -10.61 3.18 5.91
C SER A 192 -11.71 3.34 4.86
N LEU A 193 -12.96 3.10 5.26
CA LEU A 193 -14.14 3.22 4.38
C LEU A 193 -14.39 4.68 3.95
N SER A 194 -14.10 5.65 4.80
CA SER A 194 -14.36 7.08 4.53
C SER A 194 -13.28 7.73 3.66
N LYS A 195 -12.05 7.20 3.68
CA LYS A 195 -10.91 7.75 2.94
C LYS A 195 -10.68 7.15 1.56
N THR A 196 -11.53 6.24 1.09
CA THR A 196 -11.39 5.63 -0.24
C THR A 196 -12.37 6.24 -1.23
N SER A 197 -11.98 6.30 -2.50
CA SER A 197 -12.85 6.79 -3.57
C SER A 197 -14.03 5.87 -3.86
N LYS A 198 -13.92 4.57 -3.55
CA LYS A 198 -14.99 3.60 -3.82
C LYS A 198 -15.00 2.44 -2.82
N VAL A 199 -16.20 2.03 -2.43
CA VAL A 199 -16.41 0.80 -1.65
C VAL A 199 -17.31 -0.16 -2.43
N ILE A 200 -16.93 -1.43 -2.48
CA ILE A 200 -17.77 -2.53 -2.95
C ILE A 200 -18.20 -3.32 -1.72
N TYR A 201 -19.50 -3.40 -1.48
CA TYR A 201 -20.06 -4.18 -0.37
C TYR A 201 -20.53 -5.55 -0.87
N LEU A 202 -20.14 -6.60 -0.15
CA LEU A 202 -20.49 -8.01 -0.41
C LEU A 202 -21.20 -8.63 0.80
#